data_AF-A0A917A8Q5-F1
#
_entry.id   AF-A0A917A8Q5-F1
#
_cell.length_a   1.000
_cell.length_b   1.000
_cell.length_c   1.000
_cell.angle_alpha   90.00
_cell.angle_beta   90.00
_cell.angle_gamma   90.00
#
_symmetry.space_group_name_H-M   'P 1'
#
loop_
_entity.id
_entity.type
_entity.pdbx_description
1 polymer ?
#
loop_
_entity_poly.entity_id
_entity_poly.type
_entity_poly.pdbx_seq_one_letter_code
_entity_poly.pdbx_strand_id
1 'polypeptide(L)' 'MVEHLPRLYQRSVMLISQYWHGELDKETFIKDFHRLENRIHHEVSVKNWQQKKRLSNRQTAEAFSQNN' A
#
# COMPACT_ATOMS: atom_id res chain seq x y z
N MET A 1 3.61 13.53 0.40
CA MET A 1 2.82 12.82 1.44
C MET A 1 2.58 11.38 0.98
N VAL A 2 2.93 10.41 1.82
CA VAL A 2 2.59 8.98 1.67
C VAL A 2 1.06 8.85 1.78
N GLU A 3 0.41 8.22 0.81
CA GLU A 3 -1.06 8.11 0.82
C GLU A 3 -1.42 6.82 1.57
N HIS A 4 -2.29 6.92 2.58
CA HIS A 4 -2.65 5.73 3.35
C HIS A 4 -3.41 4.71 2.50
N LEU A 5 -3.07 3.41 2.64
CA LEU A 5 -3.70 2.29 1.93
C LEU A 5 -5.24 2.36 1.81
N PRO A 6 -6.03 2.69 2.86
CA PRO A 6 -7.48 2.80 2.73
C PRO A 6 -7.92 3.83 1.69
N ARG A 7 -7.23 4.97 1.58
CA ARG A 7 -7.54 6.00 0.59
C ARG A 7 -7.19 5.53 -0.83
N LEU A 8 -6.10 4.77 -0.98
CA LEU A 8 -5.74 4.20 -2.27
C LEU A 8 -6.77 3.18 -2.75
N TYR A 9 -7.22 2.28 -1.86
CA TYR A 9 -8.30 1.34 -2.21
C TYR A 9 -9.63 2.06 -2.52
N GLN A 10 -9.97 3.10 -1.76
CA GLN A 10 -11.15 3.92 -2.07
C GLN A 10 -11.06 4.52 -3.47
N ARG A 11 -9.90 5.05 -3.86
CA ARG A 11 -9.67 5.59 -5.22
C ARG A 11 -9.76 4.50 -6.29
N SER A 12 -9.34 3.27 -6.00
CA SER A 12 -9.48 2.14 -6.93
C SER A 12 -10.95 1.86 -7.23
N VAL A 13 -11.78 1.81 -6.19
CA VAL A 13 -13.23 1.62 -6.33
C VAL A 13 -13.87 2.77 -7.11
N MET A 14 -13.46 4.02 -6.85
CA MET A 14 -13.95 5.18 -7.60
C MET A 14 -13.61 5.09 -9.09
N LEU A 15 -12.35 4.78 -9.45
CA LEU A 15 -11.95 4.64 -10.86
C LEU A 15 -12.74 3.53 -11.58
N ILE A 16 -12.96 2.40 -10.91
CA ILE A 16 -13.77 1.30 -11.45
C ILE A 16 -15.21 1.76 -11.68
N SER A 17 -15.80 2.47 -10.72
CA SER A 17 -17.17 2.97 -10.83
C SER A 17 -17.31 3.98 -11.97
N GLN A 18 -16.38 4.93 -12.09
CA GLN A 18 -16.38 5.93 -13.17
C GLN A 18 -16.27 5.27 -14.55
N TYR A 19 -15.39 4.27 -14.70
CA TYR A 19 -15.30 3.50 -15.93
C TYR A 19 -16.59 2.72 -16.23
N TRP A 20 -17.15 2.05 -15.22
CA TRP A 20 -18.39 1.27 -15.36
C TRP A 20 -19.59 2.11 -15.79
N HIS A 21 -19.67 3.36 -15.30
CA HIS A 21 -20.73 4.30 -15.66
C HIS A 21 -20.43 5.09 -16.95
N GLY A 22 -19.31 4.82 -17.63
CA GLY A 22 -18.94 5.49 -18.87
C GLY A 22 -18.45 6.93 -18.69
N GLU A 23 -18.15 7.35 -17.46
CA GLU A 23 -17.59 8.67 -17.14
C GLU A 23 -16.08 8.74 -17.46
N LEU A 24 -15.44 7.59 -17.62
CA LEU A 24 -14.02 7.44 -17.91
C LEU A 24 -13.83 6.51 -19.10
N ASP A 25 -13.02 6.92 -20.08
CA ASP A 25 -12.68 6.06 -21.21
C ASP A 25 -11.70 4.94 -20.80
N LYS A 26 -11.65 3.90 -21.62
CA LYS A 26 -10.85 2.69 -21.34
C LYS A 26 -9.35 3.00 -21.20
N GLU A 27 -8.79 3.85 -22.05
CA GLU A 27 -7.34 4.12 -22.03
C GLU A 27 -6.96 4.91 -20.78
N THR A 28 -7.74 5.93 -20.44
CA THR A 28 -7.55 6.71 -19.22
C THR A 28 -7.73 5.84 -17.97
N PHE A 29 -8.77 5.00 -17.93
CA PHE A 29 -8.98 4.05 -16.83
C PHE A 29 -7.77 3.15 -16.62
N ILE A 30 -7.29 2.46 -17.67
CA ILE A 30 -6.17 1.51 -17.57
C ILE A 30 -4.92 2.23 -17.05
N LYS A 31 -4.61 3.42 -17.61
CA LYS A 31 -3.43 4.19 -17.23
C LYS A 31 -3.47 4.62 -15.77
N ASP A 32 -4.60 5.17 -15.32
CA ASP A 32 -4.73 5.68 -13.96
C ASP A 32 -4.86 4.56 -12.93
N PHE A 33 -5.51 3.45 -13.29
CA PHE A 33 -5.62 2.28 -12.43
C PHE A 33 -4.26 1.61 -12.20
N HIS A 34 -3.42 1.43 -13.24
CA HIS A 34 -2.07 0.88 -13.05
C HIS A 34 -1.16 1.79 -12.23
N ARG A 35 -1.27 3.11 -12.39
CA ARG A 35 -0.52 4.06 -11.52
C ARG A 35 -0.92 3.90 -10.06
N LEU A 36 -2.20 3.71 -9.80
CA LEU A 36 -2.73 3.51 -8.46
C LEU A 36 -2.29 2.16 -7.87
N GLU A 37 -2.34 1.10 -8.66
CA GLU A 37 -1.87 -0.25 -8.30
C GLU A 37 -0.39 -0.24 -7.89
N ASN A 38 0.48 0.39 -8.68
CA ASN A 38 1.90 0.53 -8.35
C ASN A 38 2.11 1.26 -7.01
N ARG A 39 1.28 2.26 -6.72
CA ARG A 39 1.34 2.97 -5.44
C ARG A 39 0.90 2.10 -4.27
N ILE A 40 -0.16 1.30 -4.45
CA ILE A 40 -0.61 0.33 -3.44
C ILE A 40 0.50 -0.69 -3.16
N HIS A 41 1.12 -1.26 -4.20
CA HIS A 41 2.24 -2.20 -4.03
C HIS A 41 3.42 -1.59 -3.28
N HIS A 42 3.76 -0.34 -3.58
CA HIS A 42 4.81 0.38 -2.86
C HIS A 42 4.48 0.53 -1.37
N GLU A 43 3.28 1.03 -1.04
CA GLU A 43 2.84 1.23 0.34
C GLU A 43 2.78 -0.08 1.14
N VAL A 44 2.30 -1.16 0.54
CA VAL A 44 2.32 -2.51 1.15
C VAL A 44 3.77 -2.94 1.42
N SER A 45 4.66 -2.77 0.45
CA SER A 45 6.08 -3.13 0.60
C SER A 45 6.75 -2.35 1.73
N VAL A 46 6.53 -1.03 1.80
CA VAL A 46 7.05 -0.16 2.87
C VAL A 46 6.52 -0.61 4.24
N LYS A 47 5.22 -0.87 4.37
CA LYS A 47 4.63 -1.35 5.63
C LYS A 47 5.20 -2.70 6.06
N ASN A 48 5.31 -3.64 5.13
CA ASN A 48 5.89 -4.96 5.39
C ASN A 48 7.35 -4.85 5.85
N TRP A 49 8.14 -3.98 5.21
CA TRP A 49 9.51 -3.71 5.60
C TRP A 49 9.61 -3.09 7.01
N GLN A 50 8.76 -2.10 7.32
CA GLN A 50 8.69 -1.49 8.65
C GLN A 50 8.30 -2.52 9.73
N GLN A 51 7.35 -3.40 9.45
CA GLN A 51 6.94 -4.45 10.37
C GLN A 51 8.06 -5.46 10.63
N LYS A 52 8.77 -5.90 9.57
CA LYS A 52 9.93 -6.79 9.70
C LYS A 52 11.03 -6.16 10.55
N LYS A 53 11.33 -4.87 10.35
CA LYS A 53 12.29 -4.14 11.20
C LYS A 53 11.90 -4.11 12.67
N ARG A 54 10.62 -3.85 12.98
CA ARG A 54 10.12 -3.86 14.36
C ARG A 54 10.25 -5.24 15.03
N LEU A 55 9.97 -6.31 14.28
CA LEU A 55 10.12 -7.68 14.78
C LEU A 55 11.58 -8.03 15.06
N SER A 56 12.49 -7.65 14.15
CA SER A 56 13.94 -7.86 14.34
C SER A 56 14.45 -7.11 15.58
N ASN A 57 14.08 -5.84 15.76
CA ASN A 57 14.51 -5.07 16.92
C ASN A 57 14.00 -5.66 18.24
N ARG A 58 12.78 -6.23 18.26
CA ARG A 58 12.21 -6.88 19.43
C ARG A 58 12.98 -8.16 19.81
N GLN A 59 13.32 -9.00 18.85
CA GLN A 59 14.12 -10.21 19.07
C GLN A 59 15.51 -9.88 19.62
N THR A 60 16.16 -8.84 19.11
CA THR A 60 17.45 -8.37 19.63
C THR A 60 17.31 -7.91 21.08
N ALA A 61 16.28 -7.11 21.40
CA ALA A 61 16.05 -6.63 22.77
C ALA A 61 15.79 -7.79 23.77
N GLU A 62 15.03 -8.80 23.36
CA GLU A 62 14.75 -10.00 24.18
C GLU A 62 16.02 -10.85 24.41
N ALA A 63 16.90 -11.00 23.40
CA ALA A 63 18.16 -11.72 23.53
C ALA A 63 19.18 -11.02 24.46
N PHE A 64 19.20 -9.68 24.49
CA PHE A 64 20.03 -8.92 25.43
C PHE A 64 19.52 -9.01 26.88
N SER A 65 18.20 -9.12 27.08
CA SER A 65 17.59 -9.21 28.43
C SER A 65 17.76 -10.59 29.09
N GLN A 66 18.07 -11.65 28.34
CA GLN A 66 18.27 -13.01 28.89
C GLN A 66 19.73 -13.32 29.26
N ASN A 67 20.67 -12.47 28.85
CA ASN A 67 22.10 -12.62 29.11
C ASN A 67 22.63 -11.75 30.27
N ASN A 68 21.74 -11.01 30.95
CA ASN A 68 21.99 -10.22 32.15
C ASN A 68 21.06 -10.69 33.28
#